data_AF-A0A954LHB6-F1
#
_entry.id   AF-A0A954LHB6-F1
#
_cell.length_a   1.000
_cell.length_b   1.000
_cell.length_c   1.000
_cell.angle_alpha   90.00
_cell.angle_beta   90.00
_cell.angle_gamma   90.00
#
_symmetry.space_group_name_H-M   'P 1'
#
loop_
_entity.id
_entity.type
_entity.pdbx_description
1 polymer ?
#
loop_
_entity_poly.entity_id
_entity_poly.type
_entity_poly.pdbx_seq_one_letter_code
_entity_poly.pdbx_strand_id
1 'polypeptide(L)'
;VRESYGRTTYGQSCLLARRLVEAGVKFINVYFSSSIGGQSKTSGGWDTHGFNNTRMFPIMKAWHLPITEHTLPVFLNDLDERGLLDETLVVWMGEFGRTPKINENISRDHWPQCYTVLLAGGGVKRGYIYGASDRNGAYPDRDPVSPDNLAATMFHLLGIKYDTEVYDALNRPLPIASGKPIYGVMA
;
A
#
# COMPACT_ATOMS: atom_id res chain seq x y z
N VAL A 1 10.28 4.36 -21.68
CA VAL A 1 9.45 3.56 -20.75
C VAL A 1 10.27 2.82 -19.68
N ARG A 2 11.20 1.90 -20.00
CA ARG A 2 11.93 1.18 -18.91
C ARG A 2 12.75 2.09 -18.00
N GLU A 3 13.42 3.10 -18.56
CA GLU A 3 14.18 4.08 -17.77
C GLU A 3 13.30 4.91 -16.85
N SER A 4 12.12 5.33 -17.30
CA SER A 4 11.24 6.19 -16.49
C SER A 4 10.75 5.48 -15.23
N TYR A 5 10.62 4.16 -15.24
CA TYR A 5 10.26 3.39 -14.04
C TYR A 5 11.47 3.15 -13.11
N GLY A 6 12.69 3.39 -13.59
CA GLY A 6 13.94 3.04 -12.91
C GLY A 6 14.31 1.56 -13.07
N ARG A 7 15.62 1.26 -13.08
CA ARG A 7 16.17 -0.10 -13.23
C ARG A 7 16.25 -0.88 -11.92
N THR A 8 15.28 -0.66 -11.02
CA THR A 8 15.15 -1.38 -9.75
C THR A 8 14.16 -2.53 -9.89
N THR A 9 14.22 -3.52 -9.00
CA THR A 9 13.23 -4.60 -8.96
C THR A 9 11.81 -4.04 -8.84
N TYR A 10 11.57 -3.09 -7.93
CA TYR A 10 10.26 -2.44 -7.78
C TYR A 10 9.80 -1.73 -9.07
N GLY A 11 10.66 -0.91 -9.67
CA GLY A 11 10.39 -0.20 -10.92
C GLY A 11 10.02 -1.12 -12.06
N GLN A 12 10.80 -2.18 -12.27
CA GLN A 12 10.54 -3.14 -13.34
C GLN A 12 9.29 -3.98 -13.06
N SER A 13 8.99 -4.28 -11.78
CA SER A 13 7.74 -4.96 -11.39
C SER A 13 6.51 -4.09 -11.63
N CYS A 14 6.56 -2.78 -11.34
CA CYS A 14 5.46 -1.84 -11.66
C CYS A 14 5.24 -1.73 -13.18
N LEU A 15 6.31 -1.69 -13.99
CA LEU A 15 6.17 -1.69 -15.44
C LEU A 15 5.55 -2.99 -15.96
N LEU A 16 5.94 -4.14 -15.40
CA LEU A 16 5.31 -5.42 -15.72
C LEU A 16 3.83 -5.42 -15.31
N ALA A 17 3.51 -4.91 -14.11
CA ALA A 17 2.14 -4.78 -13.64
C ALA A 17 1.30 -3.94 -14.61
N ARG A 18 1.80 -2.80 -15.09
CA ARG A 18 1.10 -2.00 -16.09
C ARG A 18 0.78 -2.81 -17.35
N ARG A 19 1.72 -3.59 -17.87
CA ARG A 19 1.51 -4.45 -19.05
C ARG A 19 0.50 -5.57 -18.77
N LEU A 20 0.48 -6.11 -17.56
CA LEU A 20 -0.50 -7.10 -17.14
C LEU A 20 -1.91 -6.49 -17.05
N VAL A 21 -2.03 -5.23 -16.59
CA VAL A 21 -3.30 -4.49 -16.63
C VAL A 21 -3.77 -4.33 -18.08
N GLU A 22 -2.91 -3.87 -19.00
CA GLU A 22 -3.24 -3.78 -20.44
C GLU A 22 -3.64 -5.13 -21.05
N ALA A 23 -3.08 -6.24 -20.55
CA ALA A 23 -3.43 -7.60 -20.98
C ALA A 23 -4.71 -8.16 -20.30
N GLY A 24 -5.35 -7.39 -19.42
CA GLY A 24 -6.62 -7.76 -18.77
C GLY A 24 -6.48 -8.66 -17.54
N VAL A 25 -5.30 -8.76 -16.93
CA VAL A 25 -5.10 -9.52 -15.69
C VAL A 25 -5.87 -8.88 -14.54
N LYS A 26 -6.64 -9.69 -13.81
CA LYS A 26 -7.63 -9.21 -12.82
C LYS A 26 -7.07 -8.91 -11.44
N PHE A 27 -5.94 -9.51 -11.07
CA PHE A 27 -5.29 -9.27 -9.80
C PHE A 27 -3.78 -9.36 -9.95
N ILE A 28 -3.07 -8.32 -9.49
CA ILE A 28 -1.62 -8.21 -9.61
C ILE A 28 -1.10 -7.76 -8.25
N ASN A 29 -0.11 -8.47 -7.74
CA ASN A 29 0.61 -8.08 -6.53
C ASN A 29 2.05 -7.69 -6.92
N VAL A 30 2.48 -6.50 -6.47
CA VAL A 30 3.85 -6.01 -6.66
C VAL A 30 4.53 -5.86 -5.31
N TYR A 31 5.59 -6.64 -5.10
CA TYR A 31 6.45 -6.49 -3.95
C TYR A 31 7.56 -5.46 -4.21
N PHE A 32 7.86 -4.65 -3.20
CA PHE A 32 8.97 -3.70 -3.23
C PHE A 32 10.34 -4.39 -3.42
N SER A 33 10.52 -5.55 -2.80
CA SER A 33 11.79 -6.28 -2.75
C SER A 33 11.56 -7.79 -2.62
N SER A 34 12.57 -8.58 -2.97
CA SER A 34 12.58 -10.05 -2.82
C SER A 34 12.86 -10.53 -1.38
N SER A 35 13.17 -9.61 -0.46
CA SER A 35 13.32 -9.90 0.96
C SER A 35 12.50 -8.92 1.80
N ILE A 36 12.15 -9.34 3.02
CA ILE A 36 11.47 -8.47 4.01
C ILE A 36 12.47 -7.53 4.68
N GLY A 37 13.66 -8.04 5.03
CA GLY A 37 14.67 -7.30 5.79
C GLY A 37 15.34 -6.17 5.02
N GLY A 38 15.18 -4.93 5.50
CA GLY A 38 15.85 -3.72 5.04
C GLY A 38 17.06 -3.39 5.90
N GLN A 39 18.20 -4.04 5.62
CA GLN A 39 19.42 -3.93 6.45
C GLN A 39 20.54 -3.12 5.78
N SER A 40 20.33 -2.64 4.55
CA SER A 40 21.35 -1.98 3.73
C SER A 40 20.82 -0.68 3.13
N LYS A 41 21.71 0.28 2.88
CA LYS A 41 21.42 1.55 2.20
C LYS A 41 21.38 1.42 0.66
N THR A 42 21.65 0.24 0.14
CA THR A 42 21.76 -0.02 -1.31
C THR A 42 20.96 -1.23 -1.78
N SER A 43 20.30 -1.94 -0.85
CA SER A 43 19.52 -3.14 -1.14
C SER A 43 18.65 -3.53 0.07
N GLY A 44 17.70 -4.44 -0.15
CA GLY A 44 16.90 -5.04 0.92
C GLY A 44 15.43 -4.65 0.88
N GLY A 45 14.68 -5.23 1.81
CA GLY A 45 13.25 -5.07 1.99
C GLY A 45 12.84 -3.84 2.77
N TRP A 46 11.56 -3.71 3.03
CA TRP A 46 10.93 -2.55 3.66
C TRP A 46 11.04 -2.56 5.19
N ASP A 47 11.37 -3.70 5.81
CA ASP A 47 11.42 -3.80 7.27
C ASP A 47 12.75 -3.31 7.84
N THR A 48 12.72 -2.15 8.49
CA THR A 48 13.90 -1.36 8.87
C THR A 48 13.90 -1.02 10.36
N HIS A 49 14.37 -1.95 11.21
CA HIS A 49 14.53 -1.70 12.66
C HIS A 49 15.88 -1.13 13.06
N GLY A 50 16.85 -1.21 12.15
CA GLY A 50 18.24 -0.92 12.42
C GLY A 50 19.02 -2.21 12.69
N PHE A 51 19.73 -2.69 11.68
CA PHE A 51 20.48 -3.95 11.72
C PHE A 51 21.93 -3.70 11.31
N ASN A 52 22.86 -4.53 11.78
CA ASN A 52 24.27 -4.52 11.33
C ASN A 52 24.88 -3.09 11.28
N ASN A 53 24.74 -2.34 12.38
CA ASN A 53 25.20 -0.96 12.53
C ASN A 53 24.59 0.09 11.58
N THR A 54 23.55 -0.25 10.81
CA THR A 54 22.82 0.69 9.97
C THR A 54 21.42 0.89 10.52
N ARG A 55 21.09 2.13 10.93
CA ARG A 55 19.76 2.48 11.47
C ARG A 55 18.74 2.79 10.38
N MET A 56 17.47 2.80 10.74
CA MET A 56 16.33 2.98 9.84
C MET A 56 16.45 4.22 8.94
N PHE A 57 16.68 5.40 9.52
CA PHE A 57 16.62 6.67 8.78
C PHE A 57 17.63 6.77 7.62
N PRO A 58 18.92 6.39 7.80
CA PRO A 58 19.86 6.32 6.67
C PRO A 58 19.42 5.39 5.54
N ILE A 59 18.76 4.27 5.85
CA ILE A 59 18.27 3.31 4.84
C ILE A 59 17.10 3.93 4.08
N MET A 60 16.12 4.50 4.80
CA MET A 60 14.98 5.16 4.19
C MET A 60 15.41 6.24 3.20
N LYS A 61 16.33 7.12 3.62
CA LYS A 61 16.82 8.23 2.79
C LYS A 61 17.61 7.77 1.56
N ALA A 62 18.42 6.73 1.70
CA ALA A 62 19.32 6.30 0.62
C ALA A 62 18.68 5.28 -0.33
N TRP A 63 17.69 4.51 0.14
CA TRP A 63 17.15 3.35 -0.58
C TRP A 63 15.64 3.42 -0.77
N HIS A 64 14.84 3.41 0.30
CA HIS A 64 13.38 3.27 0.18
C HIS A 64 12.69 4.47 -0.44
N LEU A 65 12.97 5.67 0.07
CA LEU A 65 12.30 6.89 -0.38
C LEU A 65 12.65 7.21 -1.84
N PRO A 66 13.93 7.25 -2.28
CA PRO A 66 14.24 7.59 -3.67
C PRO A 66 13.61 6.63 -4.69
N ILE A 67 13.57 5.33 -4.38
CA ILE A 67 12.94 4.33 -5.25
C ILE A 67 11.43 4.55 -5.32
N THR A 68 10.78 4.77 -4.17
CA THR A 68 9.32 4.94 -4.10
C THR A 68 8.88 6.27 -4.74
N GLU A 69 9.55 7.37 -4.41
CA GLU A 69 9.27 8.71 -4.93
C GLU A 69 9.49 8.82 -6.45
N HIS A 70 10.31 7.94 -7.03
CA HIS A 70 10.46 7.84 -8.47
C HIS A 70 9.42 6.91 -9.10
N THR A 71 9.35 5.65 -8.64
CA THR A 71 8.58 4.60 -9.31
C THR A 71 7.08 4.78 -9.18
N LEU A 72 6.56 5.09 -7.98
CA LEU A 72 5.11 5.11 -7.74
C LEU A 72 4.40 6.21 -8.56
N PRO A 73 4.88 7.47 -8.57
CA PRO A 73 4.27 8.50 -9.41
C PRO A 73 4.33 8.17 -10.90
N VAL A 74 5.44 7.61 -11.39
CA VAL A 74 5.57 7.20 -12.79
C VAL A 74 4.56 6.13 -13.15
N PHE A 75 4.36 5.14 -12.28
CA PHE A 75 3.38 4.09 -12.48
C PHE A 75 1.95 4.64 -12.51
N LEU A 76 1.57 5.48 -11.55
CA LEU A 76 0.23 6.06 -11.49
C LEU A 76 -0.04 6.97 -12.71
N ASN A 77 0.91 7.80 -13.10
CA ASN A 77 0.77 8.68 -14.27
C ASN A 77 0.69 7.87 -15.58
N ASP A 78 1.52 6.83 -15.78
CA ASP A 78 1.45 5.98 -16.98
C ASP A 78 0.12 5.20 -17.06
N LEU A 79 -0.49 4.83 -15.93
CA LEU A 79 -1.85 4.25 -15.93
C LEU A 79 -2.91 5.31 -16.27
N ASP A 80 -2.80 6.50 -15.71
CA ASP A 80 -3.75 7.61 -15.93
C ASP A 80 -3.74 8.10 -17.39
N GLU A 81 -2.55 8.35 -17.95
CA GLU A 81 -2.35 8.78 -19.34
C GLU A 81 -2.91 7.79 -20.36
N ARG A 82 -3.07 6.52 -19.95
CA ARG A 82 -3.64 5.44 -20.76
C ARG A 82 -5.14 5.20 -20.52
N GLY A 83 -5.75 5.91 -19.56
CA GLY A 83 -7.12 5.68 -19.12
C GLY A 83 -7.32 4.38 -18.33
N LEU A 84 -6.25 3.69 -17.93
CA LEU A 84 -6.33 2.40 -17.24
C LEU A 84 -6.83 2.54 -15.80
N LEU A 85 -6.64 3.71 -15.18
CA LEU A 85 -7.18 3.99 -13.83
C LEU A 85 -8.70 4.07 -13.80
N ASP A 86 -9.38 4.23 -14.93
CA ASP A 86 -10.85 4.28 -14.95
C ASP A 86 -11.47 2.94 -14.52
N GLU A 87 -10.79 1.83 -14.83
CA GLU A 87 -11.24 0.47 -14.51
C GLU A 87 -10.29 -0.31 -13.58
N THR A 88 -9.18 0.28 -13.15
CA THR A 88 -8.18 -0.37 -12.29
C THR A 88 -8.03 0.37 -10.96
N LEU A 89 -8.26 -0.33 -9.85
CA LEU A 89 -7.91 0.15 -8.51
C LEU A 89 -6.47 -0.22 -8.17
N VAL A 90 -5.62 0.78 -7.94
CA VAL A 90 -4.30 0.63 -7.35
C VAL A 90 -4.39 0.85 -5.84
N VAL A 91 -3.92 -0.14 -5.08
CA VAL A 91 -3.78 -0.07 -3.62
C VAL A 91 -2.29 -0.13 -3.27
N TRP A 92 -1.77 0.95 -2.69
CA TRP A 92 -0.39 1.02 -2.21
C TRP A 92 -0.40 1.12 -0.68
N MET A 93 0.11 0.09 -0.02
CA MET A 93 0.08 -0.03 1.44
C MET A 93 1.25 -0.85 1.98
N GLY A 94 1.59 -0.61 3.25
CA GLY A 94 2.40 -1.51 4.07
C GLY A 94 1.54 -2.30 5.05
N GLU A 95 2.19 -3.10 5.90
CA GLU A 95 1.52 -3.93 6.93
C GLU A 95 1.19 -3.14 8.20
N PHE A 96 2.05 -2.19 8.59
CA PHE A 96 1.91 -1.39 9.80
C PHE A 96 2.64 -0.05 9.66
N GLY A 97 2.34 0.86 10.58
CA GLY A 97 3.03 2.11 10.74
C GLY A 97 4.29 1.97 11.58
N ARG A 98 4.80 3.11 12.03
CA ARG A 98 5.99 3.19 12.88
C ARG A 98 5.68 4.02 14.10
N THR A 99 6.23 3.65 15.26
CA THR A 99 5.99 4.37 16.51
C THR A 99 6.26 5.86 16.35
N PRO A 100 5.44 6.74 16.97
CA PRO A 100 5.69 8.18 16.91
C PRO A 100 6.99 8.57 17.62
N LYS A 101 7.37 7.78 18.64
CA LYS A 101 8.60 7.93 19.41
C LYS A 101 9.77 7.18 18.75
N ILE A 102 10.94 7.81 18.74
CA ILE A 102 12.22 7.19 18.37
C ILE A 102 12.71 6.31 19.54
N ASN A 103 13.06 5.07 19.24
CA ASN A 103 13.56 4.11 20.23
C ASN A 103 15.07 4.28 20.48
N GLU A 104 15.62 3.52 21.42
CA GLU A 104 17.05 3.58 21.81
C GLU A 104 18.00 3.21 20.67
N ASN A 105 17.50 2.49 19.66
CA ASN A 105 18.24 2.15 18.45
C ASN A 105 18.27 3.28 17.40
N ILE A 106 17.74 4.48 17.71
CA ILE A 106 17.62 5.60 16.75
C ILE A 106 16.79 5.17 15.52
N SER A 107 15.76 4.37 15.78
CA SER A 107 14.81 3.85 14.79
C SER A 107 13.38 4.02 15.33
N ARG A 108 12.39 3.43 14.65
CA ARG A 108 11.01 3.33 15.14
C ARG A 108 10.54 1.87 15.10
N ASP A 109 9.76 1.49 16.10
CA ASP A 109 9.22 0.12 16.22
C ASP A 109 7.98 -0.06 15.34
N HIS A 110 7.52 -1.31 15.21
CA HIS A 110 6.25 -1.61 14.54
C HIS A 110 5.08 -0.99 15.28
N TRP A 111 4.15 -0.41 14.53
CA TRP A 111 2.99 0.25 15.10
C TRP A 111 1.75 0.05 14.22
N PRO A 112 1.04 -1.10 14.37
CA PRO A 112 -0.14 -1.42 13.57
C PRO A 112 -1.33 -0.51 13.85
N GLN A 113 -1.30 0.29 14.91
CA GLN A 113 -2.41 1.12 15.34
C GLN A 113 -2.70 2.27 14.37
N CYS A 114 -1.69 2.79 13.65
CA CYS A 114 -1.88 3.92 12.76
C CYS A 114 -0.90 3.90 11.58
N TYR A 115 -1.42 3.86 10.35
CA TYR A 115 -0.66 3.94 9.10
C TYR A 115 -1.54 4.43 7.95
N THR A 116 -0.93 4.64 6.79
CA THR A 116 -1.61 5.20 5.62
C THR A 116 -1.69 4.17 4.50
N VAL A 117 -2.81 4.20 3.78
CA VAL A 117 -3.04 3.47 2.54
C VAL A 117 -3.34 4.50 1.45
N LEU A 118 -2.72 4.33 0.28
CA LEU A 118 -3.01 5.12 -0.91
C LEU A 118 -3.90 4.30 -1.85
N LEU A 119 -4.97 4.95 -2.33
CA LEU A 119 -5.87 4.42 -3.35
C LEU A 119 -5.81 5.31 -4.60
N ALA A 120 -5.81 4.71 -5.78
CA ALA A 120 -5.89 5.42 -7.05
C ALA A 120 -6.67 4.62 -8.10
N GLY A 121 -7.53 5.29 -8.89
CA GLY A 121 -8.35 4.64 -9.91
C GLY A 121 -9.49 3.78 -9.36
N GLY A 122 -10.18 3.06 -10.24
CA GLY A 122 -11.27 2.15 -9.89
C GLY A 122 -12.43 2.82 -9.14
N GLY A 123 -12.75 4.07 -9.49
CA GLY A 123 -13.90 4.80 -8.93
C GLY A 123 -13.63 5.55 -7.61
N VAL A 124 -12.39 5.70 -7.16
CA VAL A 124 -12.05 6.52 -5.98
C VAL A 124 -11.82 8.00 -6.33
N LYS A 125 -12.07 8.90 -5.37
CA LYS A 125 -11.83 10.34 -5.50
C LYS A 125 -10.35 10.64 -5.73
N ARG A 126 -10.07 11.58 -6.64
CA ARG A 126 -8.72 12.09 -6.92
C ARG A 126 -8.35 13.21 -5.94
N GLY A 127 -7.09 13.23 -5.50
CA GLY A 127 -6.57 14.32 -4.65
C GLY A 127 -7.28 14.47 -3.29
N TYR A 128 -7.82 13.37 -2.76
CA TYR A 128 -8.67 13.39 -1.58
C TYR A 128 -7.99 12.70 -0.39
N ILE A 129 -8.12 13.31 0.79
CA ILE A 129 -7.61 12.76 2.06
C ILE A 129 -8.82 12.39 2.92
N TYR A 130 -8.84 11.14 3.40
CA TYR A 130 -9.87 10.63 4.29
C TYR A 130 -9.28 10.31 5.67
N GLY A 131 -9.97 10.75 6.72
CA GLY A 131 -9.52 10.59 8.10
C GLY A 131 -8.31 11.43 8.47
N ALA A 132 -7.84 11.25 9.70
CA ALA A 132 -6.62 11.84 10.25
C ALA A 132 -6.14 11.04 11.46
N SER A 133 -4.83 11.08 11.71
CA SER A 133 -4.25 10.62 12.98
C SER A 133 -4.33 11.71 14.04
N ASP A 134 -4.11 11.33 15.30
CA ASP A 134 -3.91 12.27 16.39
C ASP A 134 -2.69 13.18 16.14
N ARG A 135 -2.54 14.22 16.96
CA ARG A 135 -1.43 15.18 16.84
C ARG A 135 -0.02 14.57 16.87
N ASN A 136 0.13 13.34 17.39
CA ASN A 136 1.41 12.64 17.50
C ASN A 136 1.60 11.61 16.37
N GLY A 137 0.57 11.32 15.58
CA GLY A 137 0.56 10.22 14.62
C GLY A 137 0.49 8.83 15.27
N ALA A 138 0.00 8.72 16.50
CA ALA A 138 -0.02 7.46 17.25
C ALA A 138 -1.29 6.65 16.98
N TYR A 139 -2.44 7.29 16.94
CA TYR A 139 -3.72 6.62 16.71
C TYR A 139 -4.56 7.37 15.66
N PRO A 140 -5.48 6.69 14.96
CA PRO A 140 -6.53 7.35 14.20
C PRO A 140 -7.40 8.19 15.14
N ASP A 141 -7.70 9.42 14.73
CA ASP A 141 -8.51 10.38 15.49
C ASP A 141 -9.82 10.69 14.75
N ARG A 142 -9.71 11.15 13.50
CA ARG A 142 -10.85 11.43 12.63
C ARG A 142 -11.05 10.31 11.60
N ASP A 143 -12.29 9.88 11.43
CA ASP A 143 -12.73 8.86 10.46
C ASP A 143 -11.81 7.62 10.41
N PRO A 144 -11.66 6.89 11.53
CA PRO A 144 -10.80 5.71 11.59
C PRO A 144 -11.24 4.64 10.58
N VAL A 145 -10.25 4.01 9.94
CA VAL A 145 -10.46 2.95 8.95
C VAL A 145 -9.76 1.68 9.42
N SER A 146 -10.49 0.58 9.51
CA SER A 146 -9.89 -0.74 9.77
C SER A 146 -9.46 -1.43 8.46
N PRO A 147 -8.57 -2.44 8.52
CA PRO A 147 -8.28 -3.29 7.36
C PRO A 147 -9.53 -3.92 6.75
N ASP A 148 -10.51 -4.28 7.58
CA ASP A 148 -11.78 -4.86 7.11
C ASP A 148 -12.64 -3.83 6.36
N ASN A 149 -12.59 -2.55 6.74
CA ASN A 149 -13.25 -1.48 5.98
C ASN A 149 -12.60 -1.33 4.60
N LEU A 150 -11.28 -1.42 4.52
CA LEU A 150 -10.54 -1.37 3.26
C LEU A 150 -10.89 -2.59 2.37
N ALA A 151 -10.91 -3.80 2.92
CA ALA A 151 -11.33 -5.01 2.22
C ALA A 151 -12.76 -4.87 1.67
N ALA A 152 -13.70 -4.43 2.50
CA ALA A 152 -15.07 -4.19 2.06
C ALA A 152 -15.18 -3.14 0.94
N THR A 153 -14.35 -2.10 0.99
CA THR A 153 -14.27 -1.08 -0.06
C THR A 153 -13.81 -1.68 -1.38
N MET A 154 -12.75 -2.50 -1.37
CA MET A 154 -12.27 -3.16 -2.58
C MET A 154 -13.32 -4.11 -3.18
N PHE A 155 -13.98 -4.93 -2.36
CA PHE A 155 -15.05 -5.80 -2.86
C PHE A 155 -16.21 -5.01 -3.46
N HIS A 156 -16.63 -3.94 -2.79
CA HIS A 156 -17.68 -3.07 -3.30
C HIS A 156 -17.34 -2.47 -4.67
N LEU A 157 -16.13 -1.95 -4.85
CA LEU A 157 -15.66 -1.39 -6.13
C LEU A 157 -15.56 -2.45 -7.23
N LEU A 158 -15.30 -3.71 -6.88
CA LEU A 158 -15.35 -4.85 -7.80
C LEU A 158 -16.79 -5.31 -8.13
N GLY A 159 -17.82 -4.69 -7.55
CA GLY A 159 -19.21 -5.12 -7.70
C GLY A 159 -19.56 -6.39 -6.91
N ILE A 160 -18.71 -6.78 -5.97
CA ILE A 160 -18.91 -7.94 -5.09
C ILE A 160 -19.54 -7.44 -3.78
N LYS A 161 -20.61 -8.10 -3.36
CA LYS A 161 -21.27 -7.80 -2.07
C LYS A 161 -20.27 -8.09 -0.94
N TYR A 162 -19.84 -7.08 -0.19
CA TYR A 162 -18.73 -7.21 0.79
C TYR A 162 -19.06 -8.12 1.98
N ASP A 163 -20.34 -8.35 2.25
CA ASP A 163 -20.85 -9.28 3.27
C ASP A 163 -21.22 -10.65 2.68
N THR A 164 -20.70 -10.98 1.47
CA THR A 164 -20.82 -12.33 0.91
C THR A 164 -20.22 -13.33 1.90
N GLU A 165 -20.97 -14.39 2.19
CA GLU A 165 -20.52 -15.46 3.06
C GLU A 165 -19.69 -16.49 2.28
N VAL A 166 -18.57 -16.89 2.87
CA VAL A 166 -17.75 -18.02 2.45
C VAL A 166 -17.67 -19.02 3.59
N TYR A 167 -17.44 -20.29 3.25
CA TYR A 167 -17.34 -21.36 4.23
C TYR A 167 -15.90 -21.82 4.35
N ASP A 168 -15.43 -21.95 5.59
CA ASP A 168 -14.11 -22.53 5.85
C ASP A 168 -14.13 -24.07 5.77
N ALA A 169 -12.99 -24.71 6.04
CA ALA A 169 -12.86 -26.16 6.00
C ALA A 169 -13.72 -26.90 7.05
N LEU A 170 -14.22 -26.20 8.06
CA LEU A 170 -15.13 -26.73 9.09
C LEU A 170 -16.59 -26.35 8.81
N ASN A 171 -16.89 -25.85 7.60
CA ASN A 171 -18.20 -25.39 7.17
C ASN A 171 -18.78 -24.27 8.05
N ARG A 172 -17.92 -23.42 8.64
CA ARG A 172 -18.35 -22.23 9.38
C ARG A 172 -18.55 -21.07 8.39
N PRO A 173 -19.70 -20.37 8.43
CA PRO A 173 -19.91 -19.19 7.59
C PRO A 173 -19.05 -18.03 8.10
N LEU A 174 -18.31 -17.39 7.20
CA LEU A 174 -17.48 -16.23 7.46
C LEU A 174 -17.76 -15.19 6.37
N PRO A 175 -17.92 -13.90 6.69
CA PRO A 175 -18.00 -12.87 5.66
C PRO A 175 -16.63 -12.71 4.99
N ILE A 176 -16.60 -12.39 3.69
CA ILE A 176 -15.35 -12.05 2.99
C ILE A 176 -14.71 -10.76 3.52
N ALA A 177 -15.49 -9.88 4.14
CA ALA A 177 -15.02 -8.75 4.93
C ALA A 177 -15.99 -8.44 6.08
N SER A 178 -15.48 -8.21 7.29
CA SER A 178 -16.32 -7.86 8.46
C SER A 178 -16.61 -6.37 8.60
N GLY A 179 -15.99 -5.55 7.75
CA GLY A 179 -16.10 -4.09 7.76
C GLY A 179 -17.20 -3.58 6.83
N LYS A 180 -17.31 -2.25 6.74
CA LYS A 180 -18.18 -1.56 5.77
C LYS A 180 -17.35 -0.78 4.76
N PRO A 181 -17.79 -0.66 3.50
CA PRO A 181 -17.13 0.18 2.52
C PRO A 181 -17.00 1.62 2.99
N ILE A 182 -15.87 2.25 2.65
CA ILE A 182 -15.58 3.63 3.00
C ILE A 182 -16.18 4.54 1.92
N TYR A 183 -17.49 4.76 1.95
CA TYR A 183 -18.16 5.55 0.89
C TYR A 183 -17.57 6.96 0.70
N GLY A 184 -16.97 7.53 1.75
CA GLY A 184 -16.33 8.84 1.67
C GLY A 184 -15.17 8.95 0.67
N VAL A 185 -14.53 7.83 0.28
CA VAL A 185 -13.41 7.82 -0.68
C VAL A 185 -13.86 7.59 -2.13
N MET A 186 -15.14 7.28 -2.38
CA MET A 186 -15.66 6.95 -3.72
C MET A 186 -16.15 8.21 -4.45
N ALA A 187 -15.91 8.27 -5.77
CA ALA A 187 -16.25 9.42 -6.62
C ALA A 187 -17.75 9.50 -6.96
#